data_AF-A0A1G3UFI1-F1
#
_entry.id   AF-A0A1G3UFI1-F1
#
_cell.length_a   1.000
_cell.length_b   1.000
_cell.length_c   1.000
_cell.angle_alpha   90.00
_cell.angle_beta   90.00
_cell.angle_gamma   90.00
#
_symmetry.space_group_name_H-M   'P 1'
#
loop_
_entity.id
_entity.type
_entity.pdbx_description
1 polymer ?
#
loop_
_entity_poly.entity_id
_entity_poly.type
_entity_poly.pdbx_seq_one_letter_code
_entity_poly.pdbx_strand_id
1 'polypeptide(L)'
;MIIKIGKKSFGSDKKEAIRAVEDFYDIKKEMDILYEKLKEHKEVIITYAKEALDGSDNATVTFEEGSKSIKVSFGWDIKIEDEAKLKEILGERFDVLVKTETVLKPERRLKEMAVEDDGLKLCLSVKEKTPTLTVI
;
A
#
# COMPACT_ATOMS: atom_id res chain seq x y z
N MET A 1 -11.61 -12.18 -28.47
CA MET A 1 -10.50 -11.94 -27.51
C MET A 1 -9.60 -13.16 -27.43
N ILE A 2 -8.28 -12.98 -27.29
CA ILE A 2 -7.34 -14.09 -27.07
C ILE A 2 -7.00 -14.15 -25.58
N ILE A 3 -7.28 -15.29 -24.96
CA ILE A 3 -6.89 -15.56 -23.57
C ILE A 3 -5.60 -16.38 -23.61
N LYS A 4 -4.58 -15.94 -22.86
CA LYS A 4 -3.29 -16.65 -22.73
C LYS A 4 -3.15 -17.23 -21.33
N ILE A 5 -2.82 -18.51 -21.24
CA ILE A 5 -2.43 -19.18 -19.98
C ILE A 5 -1.08 -19.86 -20.20
N GLY A 6 -0.03 -19.30 -19.62
CA GLY A 6 1.35 -19.72 -19.89
C GLY A 6 1.69 -19.56 -21.38
N LYS A 7 2.12 -20.65 -22.03
CA LYS A 7 2.43 -20.68 -23.48
C LYS A 7 1.23 -21.01 -24.37
N LYS A 8 0.06 -21.31 -23.79
CA LYS A 8 -1.15 -21.68 -24.54
C LYS A 8 -2.01 -20.44 -24.77
N SER A 9 -2.64 -20.35 -25.95
CA SER A 9 -3.60 -19.30 -26.30
C SER A 9 -4.89 -19.91 -26.84
N PHE A 10 -6.02 -19.35 -26.45
CA PHE A 10 -7.34 -19.76 -26.93
C PHE A 10 -8.17 -18.53 -27.29
N GLY A 11 -8.98 -18.67 -28.35
CA GLY A 11 -9.96 -17.67 -28.74
C GLY A 11 -11.20 -17.74 -27.84
N SER A 12 -11.76 -16.58 -27.52
CA SER A 12 -13.05 -16.45 -26.85
C SER A 12 -13.88 -15.33 -27.47
N ASP A 13 -15.14 -15.65 -27.78
CA ASP A 13 -16.12 -14.73 -28.37
C ASP A 13 -17.16 -14.26 -27.34
N LYS A 14 -16.87 -14.43 -26.04
CA LYS A 14 -17.74 -13.95 -24.96
C LYS A 14 -17.76 -12.41 -24.97
N LYS A 15 -18.80 -11.84 -25.56
CA LYS A 15 -18.97 -10.39 -25.74
C LYS A 15 -18.86 -9.60 -24.44
N GLU A 16 -19.43 -10.10 -23.35
CA GLU A 16 -19.35 -9.47 -22.02
C GLU A 16 -17.90 -9.35 -21.52
N ALA A 17 -17.10 -10.39 -21.70
CA ALA A 17 -15.70 -10.40 -21.27
C ALA A 17 -14.84 -9.49 -22.15
N ILE A 18 -15.11 -9.43 -23.47
CA ILE A 18 -14.43 -8.51 -24.39
C ILE A 18 -14.68 -7.07 -23.95
N ARG A 19 -15.95 -6.70 -23.77
CA ARG A 19 -16.33 -5.35 -23.35
C ARG A 19 -15.76 -4.99 -21.99
N ALA A 20 -15.80 -5.90 -21.01
CA ALA A 20 -15.23 -5.64 -19.69
C ALA A 20 -13.72 -5.38 -19.73
N VAL A 21 -12.97 -6.05 -20.62
CA VAL A 21 -11.53 -5.81 -20.80
C VAL A 21 -11.29 -4.46 -21.46
N GLU A 22 -12.07 -4.10 -22.48
CA GLU A 22 -11.99 -2.80 -23.16
C GLU A 22 -12.31 -1.65 -22.19
N ASP A 23 -13.47 -1.71 -21.52
CA ASP A 23 -13.91 -0.70 -20.56
C ASP A 23 -12.89 -0.55 -19.41
N PHE A 24 -12.36 -1.66 -18.88
CA PHE A 24 -11.34 -1.63 -17.83
C PHE A 24 -10.06 -0.93 -18.30
N TYR A 25 -9.60 -1.23 -19.52
CA TYR A 25 -8.39 -0.62 -20.08
C TYR A 25 -8.54 0.90 -20.22
N ASP A 26 -9.66 1.34 -20.80
CA ASP A 26 -9.93 2.76 -21.04
C ASP A 26 -10.07 3.53 -19.73
N ILE A 27 -10.87 3.01 -18.79
CA ILE A 27 -11.04 3.63 -17.47
C ILE A 27 -9.69 3.69 -16.73
N LYS A 28 -8.88 2.62 -16.76
CA LYS A 28 -7.59 2.61 -16.08
C LYS A 28 -6.65 3.66 -16.67
N LYS A 29 -6.65 3.84 -17.98
CA LYS A 29 -5.84 4.85 -18.68
C LYS A 29 -6.27 6.27 -18.30
N GLU A 30 -7.58 6.54 -18.23
CA GLU A 30 -8.09 7.82 -17.75
C GLU A 30 -7.71 8.07 -16.29
N MET A 31 -7.83 7.05 -15.43
CA MET A 31 -7.41 7.11 -14.04
C MET A 31 -5.92 7.44 -13.92
N ASP A 32 -5.06 6.85 -14.75
CA ASP A 32 -3.63 7.13 -14.73
C ASP A 32 -3.32 8.57 -15.12
N ILE A 33 -3.99 9.10 -16.14
CA ILE A 33 -3.86 10.51 -16.52
C ILE A 33 -4.32 11.44 -15.37
N LEU A 34 -5.46 11.14 -14.75
CA LEU A 34 -5.96 11.92 -13.61
C LEU A 34 -5.05 11.80 -12.40
N TYR A 35 -4.44 10.63 -12.17
CA TYR A 35 -3.51 10.40 -11.07
C TYR A 35 -2.23 11.22 -11.23
N GLU A 36 -1.68 11.31 -12.44
CA GLU A 36 -0.53 12.18 -12.70
C GLU A 36 -0.89 13.66 -12.45
N LYS A 37 -2.03 14.14 -12.95
CA LYS A 37 -2.51 15.50 -12.65
C LYS A 37 -2.71 15.74 -11.14
N LEU A 38 -3.19 14.74 -10.42
CA LEU A 38 -3.37 14.83 -8.97
C LEU A 38 -2.02 14.96 -8.23
N LYS A 39 -0.94 14.33 -8.73
CA LYS A 39 0.39 14.47 -8.14
C LYS A 39 0.88 15.92 -8.19
N GLU A 40 0.68 16.62 -9.30
CA GLU A 40 1.06 18.03 -9.44
C GLU A 40 0.39 18.88 -8.34
N HIS A 41 -0.92 18.71 -8.12
CA HIS A 41 -1.62 19.40 -7.05
C HIS A 41 -1.18 18.97 -5.65
N LYS A 42 -0.88 17.68 -5.47
CA LYS A 42 -0.38 17.15 -4.19
C LYS A 42 0.95 17.80 -3.81
N GLU A 43 1.86 17.98 -4.76
CA GLU A 43 3.16 18.64 -4.52
C GLU A 43 2.99 20.10 -4.09
N VAL A 44 2.08 20.83 -4.74
CA VAL A 44 1.74 22.20 -4.35
C VAL A 44 1.20 22.24 -2.92
N ILE A 45 0.22 21.40 -2.59
CA ILE A 45 -0.38 21.33 -1.24
C ILE A 45 0.68 20.97 -0.19
N ILE A 46 1.57 20.01 -0.47
CA ILE A 46 2.64 19.61 0.45
C ILE A 46 3.61 20.77 0.69
N THR A 47 3.96 21.53 -0.33
CA THR A 47 4.85 22.69 -0.20
C THR A 47 4.25 23.71 0.77
N TYR A 48 3.00 24.12 0.56
CA TYR A 48 2.30 25.02 1.47
C TYR A 48 2.13 24.44 2.88
N ALA A 49 1.89 23.13 3.00
CA ALA A 49 1.76 22.49 4.30
C ALA A 49 3.07 22.50 5.09
N LYS A 50 4.22 22.34 4.42
CA LYS A 50 5.54 22.46 5.06
C LYS A 50 5.81 23.89 5.54
N GLU A 51 5.52 24.88 4.70
CA GLU A 51 5.65 26.29 5.07
C GLU A 51 4.74 26.66 6.25
N ALA A 52 3.50 26.16 6.28
CA ALA A 52 2.56 26.40 7.37
C ALA A 52 2.96 25.71 8.69
N LEU A 53 3.77 24.66 8.63
CA LEU A 53 4.32 23.98 9.81
C LEU A 53 5.67 24.54 10.27
N ASP A 54 6.27 25.49 9.55
CA ASP A 54 7.54 26.06 9.95
C ASP A 54 7.40 26.75 11.33
N GLY A 55 8.18 26.28 12.31
CA GLY A 55 8.07 26.72 13.70
C GLY A 55 6.92 26.12 14.53
N SER A 56 6.20 25.10 14.02
CA SER A 56 5.12 24.39 14.71
C SER A 56 5.54 23.00 15.17
N ASP A 57 5.19 22.61 16.40
CA ASP A 57 5.37 21.24 16.91
C ASP A 57 4.31 20.26 16.35
N ASN A 58 3.34 20.75 15.58
CA ASN A 58 2.32 19.91 14.98
C ASN A 58 2.85 19.19 13.74
N ALA A 59 2.44 17.93 13.58
CA ALA A 59 2.79 17.13 12.40
C ALA A 59 1.70 17.13 11.32
N THR A 60 0.63 17.89 11.49
CA THR A 60 -0.55 17.85 10.61
C THR A 60 -1.08 19.23 10.27
N VAL A 61 -1.46 19.42 9.01
CA VAL A 61 -2.16 20.62 8.50
C VAL A 61 -3.46 20.19 7.86
N THR A 62 -4.53 20.95 8.07
CA THR A 62 -5.80 20.77 7.36
C THR A 62 -6.10 22.02 6.55
N PHE A 63 -6.30 21.87 5.25
CA PHE A 63 -6.77 22.91 4.34
C PHE A 63 -8.27 22.77 4.17
N GLU A 64 -9.02 23.86 4.33
CA GLU A 64 -10.47 23.89 4.15
C GLU A 64 -10.87 25.03 3.21
N GLU A 65 -11.70 24.72 2.21
CA GLU A 65 -12.27 25.69 1.27
C GLU A 65 -13.73 25.32 1.00
N GLY A 66 -14.66 26.08 1.58
CA GLY A 66 -16.09 25.79 1.54
C GLY A 66 -16.42 24.41 2.13
N SER A 67 -16.96 23.50 1.32
CA SER A 67 -17.30 22.12 1.72
C SER A 67 -16.18 21.10 1.50
N LYS A 68 -14.99 21.54 1.08
CA LYS A 68 -13.85 20.67 0.76
C LYS A 68 -12.81 20.78 1.85
N SER A 69 -12.32 19.66 2.35
CA SER A 69 -11.22 19.61 3.31
C SER A 69 -10.16 18.58 2.90
N ILE A 70 -8.89 18.95 3.06
CA ILE A 70 -7.75 18.08 2.79
C ILE A 70 -6.83 18.11 4.00
N LYS A 71 -6.60 16.95 4.61
CA LYS A 71 -5.63 16.78 5.69
C LYS A 71 -4.31 16.27 5.14
N VAL A 72 -3.22 16.95 5.52
CA VAL A 72 -1.85 16.55 5.26
C VAL A 72 -1.23 16.18 6.60
N SER A 73 -0.74 14.95 6.71
CA SER A 73 -0.02 14.47 7.89
C SER A 73 1.41 14.13 7.50
N PHE A 74 2.37 14.70 8.21
CA PHE A 74 3.79 14.39 8.09
C PHE A 74 4.14 13.33 9.14
N GLY A 75 4.26 12.08 8.70
CA GLY A 75 4.81 11.00 9.50
C GLY A 75 6.27 10.75 9.11
N TRP A 76 7.07 10.27 10.06
CA TRP A 76 8.41 9.78 9.80
C TRP A 76 8.39 8.26 9.79
N ASP A 77 8.85 7.64 8.70
CA ASP A 77 9.16 6.20 8.67
C ASP A 77 10.62 6.04 9.10
N ILE A 78 10.82 5.90 10.41
CA ILE A 78 12.16 5.74 11.00
C ILE A 78 12.42 4.25 11.17
N LYS A 79 13.31 3.71 10.34
CA LYS A 79 13.78 2.34 10.45
C LYS A 79 15.13 2.32 11.18
N ILE A 80 15.26 1.42 12.15
CA ILE A 80 16.54 1.14 12.81
C ILE A 80 17.34 0.22 11.89
N GLU A 81 18.43 0.74 11.31
CA GLU A 81 19.34 -0.04 10.46
C GLU A 81 20.46 -0.72 11.24
N ASP A 82 20.90 -0.11 12.34
CA ASP A 82 21.94 -0.61 13.23
C ASP A 82 21.50 -0.47 14.69
N GLU A 83 20.96 -1.57 15.23
CA GLU A 83 20.48 -1.63 16.61
C GLU A 83 21.61 -1.40 17.63
N ALA A 84 22.78 -1.99 17.39
CA ALA A 84 23.88 -1.98 18.33
C ALA A 84 24.43 -0.55 18.51
N LYS A 85 24.65 0.14 17.40
CA LYS A 85 25.12 1.54 17.42
C LYS A 85 24.05 2.49 17.98
N LEU A 86 22.77 2.25 17.67
CA LEU A 86 21.69 3.06 18.22
C LEU A 86 21.57 2.88 19.74
N LYS A 87 21.80 1.67 20.25
CA LYS A 87 21.81 1.36 21.69
C LYS A 87 22.99 2.00 22.40
N GLU A 88 24.15 2.09 21.76
CA GLU A 88 25.32 2.82 22.29
C GLU A 88 25.02 4.33 22.43
N ILE A 89 24.34 4.93 21.45
CA ILE A 89 23.99 6.36 21.46
C ILE A 89 22.90 6.68 22.48
N LEU A 90 21.83 5.87 22.52
CA LEU A 90 20.66 6.11 23.38
C LEU A 90 20.85 5.61 24.81
N GLY A 91 21.80 4.69 25.04
CA GLY A 91 22.07 4.09 26.34
C GLY A 91 20.82 3.50 26.99
N GLU A 92 20.58 3.84 28.24
CA GLU A 92 19.43 3.37 29.03
C GLU A 92 18.07 3.84 28.49
N ARG A 93 18.04 4.87 27.62
CA ARG A 93 16.80 5.36 27.01
C ARG A 93 16.33 4.50 25.85
N PHE A 94 17.17 3.59 25.35
CA PHE A 94 16.84 2.75 24.20
C PHE A 94 15.54 1.97 24.43
N ASP A 95 15.44 1.28 25.58
CA ASP A 95 14.28 0.43 25.90
C ASP A 95 13.00 1.23 26.22
N VAL A 96 13.12 2.55 26.44
CA VAL A 96 11.98 3.47 26.63
C VAL A 96 11.48 4.01 25.29
N LEU A 97 12.36 4.17 24.30
CA LEU A 97 12.08 4.83 23.02
C LEU A 97 11.87 3.85 21.86
N VAL A 98 12.31 2.59 22.00
CA VAL A 98 12.24 1.56 20.96
C VAL A 98 11.36 0.41 21.44
N LYS A 99 10.33 0.08 20.65
CA LYS A 99 9.48 -1.09 20.86
C LYS A 99 9.89 -2.21 19.90
N THR A 100 10.22 -3.38 20.44
CA THR A 100 10.55 -4.57 19.63
C THR A 100 9.28 -5.34 19.29
N GLU A 101 9.03 -5.55 18.00
CA GLU A 101 7.96 -6.42 17.51
C GLU A 101 8.53 -7.59 16.69
N THR A 102 8.23 -8.82 17.12
CA THR A 102 8.66 -10.04 16.43
C THR A 102 7.61 -10.46 15.40
N VAL A 103 7.92 -10.26 14.11
CA VAL A 103 7.03 -10.68 13.02
C VAL A 103 7.36 -12.10 12.57
N LEU A 104 6.47 -13.05 12.87
CA LEU A 104 6.56 -14.42 12.38
C LEU A 104 6.01 -14.51 10.96
N LYS A 105 6.87 -14.87 9.98
CA LYS A 105 6.46 -15.05 8.58
C LYS A 105 6.26 -16.54 8.29
N PRO A 106 5.07 -16.97 7.84
CA PRO A 106 4.81 -18.39 7.58
C PRO A 106 5.57 -18.87 6.34
N GLU A 107 6.29 -19.98 6.48
CA GLU A 107 6.95 -20.66 5.37
C GLU A 107 5.96 -21.42 4.47
N ARG A 108 6.43 -21.81 3.27
CA ARG A 108 5.63 -22.48 2.24
C ARG A 108 4.87 -23.70 2.78
N ARG A 109 5.54 -24.55 3.55
CA ARG A 109 4.96 -25.79 4.11
C ARG A 109 3.79 -25.52 5.05
N LEU A 110 3.86 -24.44 5.84
CA LEU A 110 2.78 -24.03 6.74
C LEU A 110 1.56 -23.50 5.96
N LYS A 111 1.78 -22.84 4.81
CA LYS A 111 0.69 -22.36 3.95
C LYS A 111 -0.07 -23.50 3.27
N GLU A 112 0.64 -24.54 2.82
CA GLU A 112 0.05 -25.72 2.19
C GLU A 112 -0.81 -26.51 3.20
N MET A 113 -0.30 -26.74 4.42
CA MET A 113 -1.03 -27.44 5.49
C MET A 113 -2.26 -26.66 6.01
N ALA A 114 -2.24 -25.33 5.95
CA ALA A 114 -3.37 -24.51 6.39
C ALA A 114 -4.62 -24.65 5.50
N VAL A 115 -4.47 -25.14 4.27
CA VAL A 115 -5.57 -25.35 3.31
C VAL A 115 -6.34 -26.64 3.63
N GLU A 116 -5.66 -27.66 4.16
CA GLU A 116 -6.19 -29.03 4.36
C GLU A 116 -7.06 -29.19 5.63
N ASP A 117 -7.20 -28.13 6.44
CA ASP A 117 -8.12 -28.01 7.59
C ASP A 117 -7.91 -28.94 8.79
N ASP A 118 -6.66 -29.09 9.23
CA ASP A 118 -6.30 -29.85 10.45
C ASP A 118 -6.35 -29.02 11.75
N GLY A 119 -7.27 -28.05 11.87
CA GLY A 119 -7.39 -27.18 13.07
C GLY A 119 -6.35 -26.06 13.16
N LEU A 120 -5.34 -26.03 12.28
CA LEU A 120 -4.36 -24.95 12.13
C LEU A 120 -4.98 -23.60 11.72
N LYS A 121 -6.16 -23.62 11.09
CA LYS A 121 -6.90 -22.41 10.70
C LYS A 121 -7.35 -21.56 11.90
N LEU A 122 -7.45 -22.15 13.10
CA LEU A 122 -7.77 -21.40 14.33
C LEU A 122 -6.65 -20.41 14.72
N CYS A 123 -5.41 -20.72 14.33
CA CYS A 123 -4.23 -19.90 14.63
C CYS A 123 -3.74 -19.08 13.42
N LEU A 124 -4.37 -19.23 12.25
CA LEU A 124 -3.94 -18.64 10.99
C LEU A 124 -5.08 -17.86 10.34
N SER A 125 -4.90 -16.55 10.16
CA SER A 125 -5.79 -15.75 9.32
C SER A 125 -5.43 -15.97 7.85
N VAL A 126 -5.99 -17.02 7.25
CA VAL A 126 -5.84 -17.29 5.82
C VAL A 126 -6.85 -16.44 5.07
N LYS A 127 -6.41 -15.29 4.57
CA LYS A 127 -7.18 -14.45 3.63
C LYS A 127 -6.69 -14.73 2.22
N GLU A 128 -7.59 -15.20 1.36
CA GLU A 128 -7.33 -15.23 -0.07
C GLU A 128 -7.06 -13.81 -0.55
N LYS A 129 -5.97 -13.59 -1.28
CA LYS A 129 -5.66 -12.27 -1.82
C LYS A 129 -6.64 -11.98 -2.94
N THR A 130 -7.24 -10.80 -2.92
CA THR A 130 -8.03 -10.29 -4.03
C THR A 130 -7.20 -10.36 -5.32
N PRO A 131 -7.72 -10.95 -6.41
CA PRO A 131 -7.06 -10.94 -7.70
C PRO A 131 -6.69 -9.52 -8.10
N THR A 132 -5.48 -9.33 -8.63
CA THR A 132 -5.02 -8.02 -9.10
C THR A 132 -5.17 -7.93 -10.61
N LEU A 133 -5.71 -6.82 -11.08
CA LEU A 133 -5.82 -6.49 -12.50
C LEU A 133 -4.80 -5.40 -12.81
N THR A 134 -3.94 -5.67 -13.77
CA THR A 134 -2.88 -4.75 -14.21
C THR A 134 -2.96 -4.62 -15.71
N VAL A 135 -2.97 -3.38 -16.21
CA VAL A 135 -2.76 -3.10 -17.62
C VAL A 135 -1.28 -3.31 -17.92
N ILE A 136 -0.99 -4.15 -18.91
CA ILE A 136 0.37 -4.51 -19.36
C ILE A 136 0.74 -3.64 -20.55
#